data_AF-A0A3B6PKN6-F1
#
_entry.id   AF-A0A3B6PKN6-F1
#
_cell.length_a   1.000
_cell.length_b   1.000
_cell.length_c   1.000
_cell.angle_alpha   90.00
_cell.angle_beta   90.00
_cell.angle_gamma   90.00
#
_symmetry.space_group_name_H-M   'P 1'
#
loop_
_entity.id
_entity.type
_entity.pdbx_description
1 polymer ?
#
loop_
_entity_poly.entity_id
_entity_poly.type
_entity_poly.pdbx_seq_one_letter_code
_entity_poly.pdbx_strand_id
1 'polypeptide(L)'
;MPNALSFSCIFSPQKLPDGLHCRQRKTGVTADCKGSNKRGKCPLRYCKSCICNRYPLIADEVLKKEAWECPKCRNDCNCSRCKTRKGEAPTGRMVRAAKRPKVNLVRTESNDALKDEIVVPRGTLVTCIAGMKLQYEDVGAAIQFLEFCRSFGKICKIGKGQPEETLRHLTQHKEVSSVVADVHINLLSVIENGKLNRSDKYPRHGDEWIRKVGEYISLTFHAEDFTLRCLNQGVSGYRSLNPSCKLEVLNCLCDEALSSEKLRTCIDNKDRKCVATQEIKAATRKQKELKRRYDDMTKTIQGGDTANNEEANDILSQIKEAEEVKQAAQNGL
;
A
#
# COMPACT_ATOMS: atom_id res chain seq x y z
N MET A 1 -50.97 15.35 -15.96
CA MET A 1 -52.00 14.49 -15.35
C MET A 1 -52.12 13.21 -16.19
N PRO A 2 -52.37 12.07 -15.54
CA PRO A 2 -51.86 10.74 -15.90
C PRO A 2 -52.96 9.75 -16.32
N ASN A 3 -52.54 8.52 -16.67
CA ASN A 3 -53.10 7.19 -16.30
C ASN A 3 -53.08 6.22 -17.49
N ALA A 4 -52.28 5.14 -17.44
CA ALA A 4 -52.43 3.88 -16.67
C ALA A 4 -53.36 2.90 -17.42
N LEU A 5 -52.87 1.74 -17.89
CA LEU A 5 -52.85 0.39 -17.28
C LEU A 5 -52.72 -0.56 -18.49
N SER A 6 -52.23 -1.79 -18.50
CA SER A 6 -51.75 -2.77 -17.54
C SER A 6 -51.12 -3.88 -18.40
N PHE A 7 -50.04 -4.53 -17.97
CA PHE A 7 -49.74 -5.87 -18.45
C PHE A 7 -49.33 -6.75 -17.27
N SER A 8 -50.00 -7.88 -17.25
CA SER A 8 -50.13 -8.86 -16.18
C SER A 8 -48.83 -9.63 -15.92
N CYS A 9 -48.50 -9.75 -14.64
CA CYS A 9 -47.61 -10.76 -14.11
C CYS A 9 -48.24 -12.15 -14.26
N ILE A 10 -47.59 -13.06 -14.98
CA ILE A 10 -47.74 -14.50 -14.72
C ILE A 10 -46.48 -14.95 -13.99
N PHE A 11 -46.66 -15.20 -12.69
CA PHE A 11 -45.71 -15.85 -11.81
C PHE A 11 -45.54 -17.32 -12.22
N SER A 12 -44.29 -17.77 -12.38
CA SER A 12 -43.89 -19.14 -12.04
C SER A 12 -42.67 -19.04 -11.10
N PRO A 13 -42.84 -19.29 -9.79
CA PRO A 13 -41.80 -19.09 -8.80
C PRO A 13 -40.96 -20.35 -8.66
N GLN A 14 -39.88 -20.48 -9.44
CA GLN A 14 -38.74 -21.25 -8.95
C GLN A 14 -37.85 -20.32 -8.12
N LYS A 15 -38.25 -20.13 -6.85
CA LYS A 15 -37.42 -19.51 -5.81
C LYS A 15 -36.15 -20.35 -5.59
N LEU A 16 -35.11 -20.11 -6.36
CA LEU A 16 -33.75 -20.52 -6.01
C LEU A 16 -33.21 -19.57 -4.94
N PRO A 17 -32.73 -20.08 -3.78
CA PRO A 17 -32.44 -19.26 -2.61
C PRO A 17 -31.34 -18.24 -2.90
N ASP A 18 -31.71 -16.98 -2.73
CA ASP A 18 -30.83 -15.82 -2.73
C ASP A 18 -29.58 -16.01 -1.88
N GLY A 19 -28.42 -16.08 -2.53
CA GLY A 19 -27.13 -15.77 -1.89
C GLY A 19 -25.93 -16.70 -2.12
N LEU A 20 -26.02 -17.72 -2.99
CA LEU A 20 -24.96 -18.73 -3.12
C LEU A 20 -24.32 -18.87 -4.51
N HIS A 21 -24.75 -18.06 -5.47
CA HIS A 21 -24.11 -17.97 -6.78
C HIS A 21 -23.27 -16.69 -6.86
N CYS A 22 -22.17 -16.72 -7.60
CA CYS A 22 -21.48 -15.49 -7.99
C CYS A 22 -22.50 -14.55 -8.66
N ARG A 23 -22.91 -13.48 -7.97
CA ARG A 23 -23.88 -12.49 -8.49
C ARG A 23 -23.25 -11.52 -9.50
N GLN A 24 -21.92 -11.52 -9.60
CA GLN A 24 -21.20 -10.70 -10.57
C GLN A 24 -21.09 -11.47 -11.88
N ARG A 25 -21.81 -11.04 -12.92
CA ARG A 25 -21.47 -11.38 -14.32
C ARG A 25 -20.08 -10.81 -14.59
N LYS A 26 -19.05 -11.63 -14.48
CA LYS A 26 -17.71 -11.32 -14.96
C LYS A 26 -17.23 -12.49 -15.81
N THR A 27 -16.65 -12.15 -16.95
CA THR A 27 -16.07 -12.97 -18.02
C THR A 27 -14.85 -13.81 -17.59
N GLY A 28 -14.72 -14.15 -16.31
CA GLY A 28 -13.57 -14.88 -15.76
C GLY A 28 -13.81 -16.38 -15.60
N VAL A 29 -12.73 -17.16 -15.55
CA VAL A 29 -12.76 -18.61 -15.32
C VAL A 29 -13.49 -18.91 -14.01
N THR A 30 -14.54 -19.73 -14.09
CA THR A 30 -15.36 -20.16 -12.95
C THR A 30 -15.11 -21.63 -12.63
N ALA A 31 -14.99 -21.97 -11.34
CA ALA A 31 -14.89 -23.34 -10.88
C ALA A 31 -16.30 -23.89 -10.54
N ASP A 32 -16.66 -25.00 -11.18
CA ASP A 32 -17.88 -25.76 -10.91
C ASP A 32 -17.64 -26.76 -9.77
N CYS A 33 -18.59 -26.83 -8.83
CA CYS A 33 -18.57 -27.86 -7.80
C CYS A 33 -18.81 -29.26 -8.41
N LYS A 34 -17.97 -30.24 -8.07
CA LYS A 34 -18.12 -31.64 -8.47
C LYS A 34 -18.88 -32.50 -7.45
N GLY A 35 -19.09 -31.98 -6.24
CA GLY A 35 -19.82 -32.70 -5.19
C GLY A 35 -21.31 -32.90 -5.50
N SER A 36 -21.93 -33.84 -4.79
CA SER A 36 -23.37 -34.11 -4.84
C SER A 36 -24.09 -33.66 -3.56
N ASN A 37 -25.40 -33.49 -3.65
CA ASN A 37 -26.29 -33.25 -2.52
C ASN A 37 -27.50 -34.20 -2.61
N LYS A 38 -28.42 -34.14 -1.62
CA LYS A 38 -29.63 -34.98 -1.56
C LYS A 38 -30.55 -34.89 -2.81
N ARG A 39 -30.31 -33.94 -3.71
CA ARG A 39 -31.06 -33.70 -4.96
C ARG A 39 -30.21 -33.93 -6.22
N GLY A 40 -29.05 -34.57 -6.10
CA GLY A 40 -28.13 -34.84 -7.22
C GLY A 40 -26.92 -33.90 -7.26
N LYS A 41 -26.39 -33.63 -8.47
CA LYS A 41 -25.16 -32.85 -8.68
C LYS A 41 -25.31 -31.42 -8.13
N CYS A 42 -24.28 -30.93 -7.45
CA CYS A 42 -24.31 -29.59 -6.86
C CYS A 42 -24.27 -28.50 -7.95
N PRO A 43 -25.24 -27.56 -7.98
CA PRO A 43 -25.29 -26.51 -9.00
C PRO A 43 -24.40 -25.30 -8.68
N LEU A 44 -23.61 -25.35 -7.61
CA LEU A 44 -22.85 -24.19 -7.14
C LEU A 44 -21.59 -23.95 -7.96
N ARG A 45 -21.40 -22.68 -8.34
CA ARG A 45 -20.27 -22.18 -9.10
C ARG A 45 -19.69 -20.94 -8.46
N TYR A 46 -18.36 -20.86 -8.44
CA TYR A 46 -17.63 -19.74 -7.86
C TYR A 46 -16.61 -19.19 -8.87
N CYS A 47 -16.45 -17.87 -8.94
CA CYS A 47 -15.30 -17.27 -9.61
C CYS A 47 -14.09 -17.26 -8.67
N LYS A 48 -12.88 -17.20 -9.24
CA LYS A 48 -11.62 -17.17 -8.49
C LYS A 48 -11.65 -16.16 -7.32
N SER A 49 -12.09 -14.93 -7.57
CA SER A 49 -12.14 -13.89 -6.53
C SER A 49 -13.15 -14.18 -5.41
N CYS A 50 -14.30 -14.79 -5.70
CA CYS A 50 -15.25 -15.18 -4.66
C CYS A 50 -14.71 -16.29 -3.76
N ILE A 51 -13.91 -17.21 -4.32
CA ILE A 51 -13.25 -18.27 -3.55
C ILE A 51 -12.16 -17.66 -2.67
N CYS A 52 -11.25 -16.86 -3.24
CA CYS A 52 -10.17 -16.20 -2.51
C CYS A 52 -10.70 -15.32 -1.37
N ASN A 53 -11.74 -14.52 -1.62
CA ASN A 53 -12.24 -13.58 -0.61
C ASN A 53 -13.02 -14.27 0.52
N ARG A 54 -13.76 -15.34 0.21
CA ARG A 54 -14.65 -16.00 1.21
C ARG A 54 -14.01 -17.19 1.88
N TYR A 55 -13.06 -17.85 1.22
CA TYR A 55 -12.41 -19.07 1.66
C TYR A 55 -10.90 -19.02 1.34
N PRO A 56 -10.16 -18.03 1.85
CA PRO A 56 -8.75 -17.81 1.49
C PRO A 56 -7.87 -19.03 1.79
N LEU A 57 -8.12 -19.71 2.90
CA LEU A 57 -7.36 -20.88 3.38
C LEU A 57 -7.44 -22.11 2.46
N ILE A 58 -8.44 -22.18 1.58
CA ILE A 58 -8.61 -23.29 0.65
C ILE A 58 -8.53 -22.83 -0.80
N ALA A 59 -8.44 -21.52 -1.07
CA ALA A 59 -8.55 -20.98 -2.41
C ALA A 59 -7.49 -21.53 -3.38
N ASP A 60 -6.24 -21.67 -2.92
CA ASP A 60 -5.16 -22.18 -3.75
C ASP A 60 -5.28 -23.69 -4.02
N GLU A 61 -5.80 -24.47 -3.07
CA GLU A 61 -6.10 -25.90 -3.28
C GLU A 61 -7.26 -26.08 -4.25
N VAL A 62 -8.28 -25.23 -4.13
CA VAL A 62 -9.49 -25.23 -4.94
C VAL A 62 -9.21 -24.91 -6.39
N LEU A 63 -8.30 -23.95 -6.64
CA LEU A 63 -7.95 -23.52 -7.99
C LEU A 63 -7.02 -24.49 -8.71
N LYS A 64 -6.32 -25.36 -7.98
CA LYS A 64 -5.37 -26.34 -8.53
C LYS A 64 -6.00 -27.73 -8.77
N LYS A 65 -7.09 -28.09 -8.10
CA LYS A 65 -7.73 -29.41 -8.23
C LYS A 65 -8.85 -29.41 -9.27
N GLU A 66 -8.78 -30.34 -10.22
CA GLU A 66 -9.86 -30.58 -11.22
C GLU A 66 -11.14 -31.18 -10.60
N ALA A 67 -11.01 -31.77 -9.41
CA ALA A 67 -12.11 -32.34 -8.62
C ALA A 67 -12.27 -31.60 -7.28
N TRP A 68 -13.01 -30.49 -7.30
CA TRP A 68 -13.29 -29.66 -6.12
C TRP A 68 -14.76 -29.75 -5.68
N GLU A 69 -14.98 -29.79 -4.36
CA GLU A 69 -16.30 -29.72 -3.74
C GLU A 69 -16.50 -28.43 -2.95
N CYS A 70 -17.56 -27.69 -3.24
CA CYS A 70 -17.81 -26.40 -2.58
C CYS A 70 -17.97 -26.51 -1.05
N PRO A 71 -17.81 -25.40 -0.32
CA PRO A 71 -17.87 -25.43 1.14
C PRO A 71 -19.25 -25.80 1.69
N LYS A 72 -20.28 -25.73 0.85
CA LYS A 72 -21.61 -26.21 1.20
C LYS A 72 -21.69 -27.75 1.17
N CYS A 73 -21.02 -28.40 0.22
CA CYS A 73 -20.93 -29.86 0.12
C CYS A 73 -20.03 -30.43 1.23
N ARG A 74 -18.93 -29.75 1.54
CA ARG A 74 -18.01 -30.11 2.63
C ARG A 74 -18.50 -29.73 4.03
N ASN A 75 -19.69 -29.12 4.13
CA ASN A 75 -20.30 -28.66 5.36
C ASN A 75 -19.41 -27.68 6.18
N ASP A 76 -18.62 -26.84 5.53
CA ASP A 76 -17.77 -25.78 6.10
C ASP A 76 -18.20 -24.37 5.60
N CYS A 77 -19.37 -24.26 4.98
CA CYS A 77 -19.88 -23.00 4.45
C CYS A 77 -20.12 -21.95 5.54
N ASN A 78 -19.41 -20.82 5.44
CA ASN A 78 -19.52 -19.65 6.30
C ASN A 78 -20.62 -18.64 5.90
N CYS A 79 -21.61 -19.02 5.08
CA CYS A 79 -22.70 -18.08 4.79
C CYS A 79 -23.64 -17.97 6.01
N SER A 80 -24.25 -16.80 6.20
CA SER A 80 -25.16 -16.55 7.33
C SER A 80 -26.23 -17.62 7.48
N ARG A 81 -26.88 -18.03 6.37
CA ARG A 81 -27.89 -19.09 6.38
C ARG A 81 -27.35 -20.45 6.84
N CYS A 82 -26.12 -20.83 6.43
CA CYS A 82 -25.51 -22.09 6.83
C CYS A 82 -25.05 -22.06 8.30
N LYS A 83 -24.50 -20.94 8.77
CA LYS A 83 -24.11 -20.73 10.16
C LYS A 83 -25.32 -20.76 11.10
N THR A 84 -26.38 -20.02 10.78
CA THR A 84 -27.62 -20.03 11.58
C THR A 84 -28.25 -21.42 11.65
N ARG A 85 -28.21 -22.21 10.57
CA ARG A 85 -28.73 -23.60 10.57
C ARG A 85 -27.94 -24.53 11.51
N LYS A 86 -26.67 -24.21 11.76
CA LYS A 86 -25.81 -24.94 12.69
C LYS A 86 -25.88 -24.41 14.13
N GLY A 87 -26.68 -23.38 14.40
CA GLY A 87 -26.71 -22.70 15.70
C GLY A 87 -25.53 -21.75 15.94
N GLU A 88 -24.74 -21.45 14.90
CA GLU A 88 -23.58 -20.56 14.99
C GLU A 88 -23.95 -19.12 14.61
N ALA A 89 -23.26 -18.14 15.19
CA ALA A 89 -23.43 -16.74 14.84
C ALA A 89 -23.17 -16.53 13.33
N PRO A 90 -24.02 -15.75 12.62
CA PRO A 90 -23.85 -15.53 11.20
C PRO A 90 -22.55 -14.77 10.95
N THR A 91 -21.80 -15.20 9.93
CA THR A 91 -20.71 -14.38 9.41
C THR A 91 -21.33 -13.07 8.92
N GLY A 92 -20.94 -11.96 9.55
CA GLY A 92 -21.44 -10.63 9.24
C GLY A 92 -21.24 -10.27 7.76
N ARG A 93 -21.77 -9.11 7.34
CA ARG A 93 -21.54 -8.62 5.97
C ARG A 93 -20.02 -8.55 5.78
N MET A 94 -19.48 -9.39 4.88
CA MET A 94 -18.05 -9.41 4.58
C MET A 94 -17.63 -7.97 4.28
N VAL A 95 -16.86 -7.38 5.19
CA VAL A 95 -16.28 -6.06 4.98
C VAL A 95 -15.46 -6.22 3.72
N ARG A 96 -15.66 -5.36 2.72
CA ARG A 96 -14.65 -5.26 1.67
C ARG A 96 -13.36 -4.95 2.42
N ALA A 97 -12.34 -5.81 2.30
CA ALA A 97 -10.99 -5.46 2.74
C ALA A 97 -10.76 -4.01 2.29
N ALA A 98 -10.40 -3.17 3.27
CA ALA A 98 -10.63 -1.73 3.30
C ALA A 98 -10.73 -1.09 1.91
N LYS A 99 -11.92 -0.56 1.58
CA LYS A 99 -11.98 0.48 0.55
C LYS A 99 -11.00 1.57 1.00
N ARG A 100 -10.13 1.98 0.08
CA ARG A 100 -9.35 3.22 0.03
C ARG A 100 -9.83 4.26 1.06
N PRO A 101 -8.94 4.99 1.76
CA PRO A 101 -9.36 6.15 2.52
C PRO A 101 -10.20 7.02 1.57
N LYS A 102 -11.49 7.14 1.88
CA LYS A 102 -12.32 8.17 1.25
C LYS A 102 -11.75 9.45 1.82
N VAL A 103 -10.99 10.17 1.00
CA VAL A 103 -10.70 11.57 1.26
C VAL A 103 -12.07 12.22 1.48
N ASN A 104 -12.32 12.73 2.68
CA ASN A 104 -13.52 13.50 2.97
C ASN A 104 -13.39 14.80 2.17
N LEU A 105 -13.90 14.79 0.94
CA LEU A 105 -14.15 16.02 0.22
C LEU A 105 -15.25 16.72 1.01
N VAL A 106 -14.87 17.82 1.66
CA VAL A 106 -15.78 18.73 2.34
C VAL A 106 -16.93 19.01 1.38
N ARG A 107 -18.15 18.70 1.82
CA ARG A 107 -19.37 19.04 1.08
C ARG A 107 -19.56 20.54 1.27
N THR A 108 -19.00 21.32 0.36
CA THR A 108 -19.40 22.72 0.19
C THR A 108 -20.75 22.71 -0.50
N GLU A 109 -21.78 23.16 0.20
CA GLU A 109 -23.10 23.38 -0.37
C GLU A 109 -23.00 24.50 -1.41
N SER A 110 -23.39 24.23 -2.66
CA SER A 110 -23.68 25.27 -3.64
C SER A 110 -24.55 24.73 -4.77
N ASN A 111 -25.45 25.61 -5.21
CA ASN A 111 -26.68 25.40 -5.96
C ASN A 111 -26.53 24.81 -7.37
N ASP A 112 -27.64 24.23 -7.83
CA ASP A 112 -27.95 23.78 -9.20
C ASP A 112 -27.44 24.73 -10.30
N ALA A 113 -26.60 24.20 -11.20
CA ALA A 113 -26.70 24.35 -12.66
C ALA A 113 -25.54 23.61 -13.37
N LEU A 114 -25.85 23.01 -14.53
CA LEU A 114 -24.97 22.34 -15.51
C LEU A 114 -24.56 20.88 -15.22
N LYS A 115 -25.35 19.96 -15.81
CA LYS A 115 -24.96 18.57 -16.07
C LYS A 115 -24.05 18.52 -17.30
N ASP A 116 -22.77 18.82 -17.11
CA ASP A 116 -21.74 18.20 -17.94
C ASP A 116 -21.30 16.93 -17.20
N GLU A 117 -21.62 15.76 -17.76
CA GLU A 117 -21.05 14.50 -17.28
C GLU A 117 -19.53 14.57 -17.47
N ILE A 118 -18.80 14.89 -16.41
CA ILE A 118 -17.35 14.74 -16.35
C ILE A 118 -17.06 13.26 -16.58
N VAL A 119 -16.72 12.88 -17.81
CA VAL A 119 -16.23 11.54 -18.13
C VAL A 119 -14.86 11.41 -17.47
N VAL A 120 -14.85 10.87 -16.26
CA VAL A 120 -13.59 10.57 -15.56
C VAL A 120 -12.84 9.52 -16.40
N PRO A 121 -11.60 9.80 -16.83
CA PRO A 121 -10.85 8.86 -17.66
C PRO A 121 -10.75 7.52 -16.93
N ARG A 122 -11.13 6.46 -17.63
CA ARG A 122 -11.08 5.09 -17.09
C ARG A 122 -9.62 4.70 -16.96
N GLY A 123 -9.10 4.70 -15.74
CA GLY A 123 -7.70 4.40 -15.46
C GLY A 123 -7.29 3.01 -15.98
N THR A 124 -6.12 2.95 -16.62
CA THR A 124 -5.49 1.69 -17.05
C THR A 124 -4.95 0.94 -15.83
N LEU A 125 -5.23 -0.37 -15.76
CA LEU A 125 -4.65 -1.21 -14.73
C LEU A 125 -3.13 -1.30 -14.93
N VAL A 126 -2.38 -0.82 -13.95
CA VAL A 126 -0.93 -0.99 -13.92
C VAL A 126 -0.64 -2.39 -13.39
N THR A 127 -0.10 -3.26 -14.23
CA THR A 127 0.34 -4.62 -13.85
C THR A 127 1.82 -4.85 -14.13
N CYS A 128 2.52 -3.83 -14.63
CA CYS A 128 3.93 -3.90 -14.95
C CYS A 128 4.68 -2.79 -14.21
N ILE A 129 5.68 -3.16 -13.41
CA ILE A 129 6.56 -2.22 -12.69
C ILE A 129 8.00 -2.62 -12.99
N ALA A 130 8.82 -1.67 -13.44
CA ALA A 130 10.24 -1.89 -13.76
C ALA A 130 10.48 -3.14 -14.66
N GLY A 131 9.61 -3.36 -15.64
CA GLY A 131 9.68 -4.50 -16.56
C GLY A 131 9.16 -5.83 -15.99
N MET A 132 8.64 -5.85 -14.76
CA MET A 132 8.13 -7.04 -14.07
C MET A 132 6.61 -7.10 -14.12
N LYS A 133 6.07 -8.26 -14.49
CA LYS A 133 4.63 -8.51 -14.48
C LYS A 133 4.17 -8.97 -13.09
N LEU A 134 3.32 -8.19 -12.44
CA LEU A 134 2.79 -8.43 -11.10
C LEU A 134 1.28 -8.68 -11.13
N GLN A 135 0.75 -9.38 -10.12
CA GLN A 135 -0.71 -9.37 -9.89
C GLN A 135 -1.13 -7.97 -9.47
N TYR A 136 -2.33 -7.54 -9.84
CA TYR A 136 -2.77 -6.16 -9.58
C TYR A 136 -2.84 -5.85 -8.08
N GLU A 137 -3.04 -6.87 -7.24
CA GLU A 137 -3.03 -6.78 -5.79
C GLU A 137 -1.62 -6.48 -5.23
N ASP A 138 -0.58 -7.00 -5.86
CA ASP A 138 0.81 -6.91 -5.40
C ASP A 138 1.52 -5.63 -5.88
N VAL A 139 0.96 -4.95 -6.89
CA VAL A 139 1.53 -3.74 -7.49
C VAL A 139 1.77 -2.64 -6.44
N GLY A 140 0.80 -2.44 -5.54
CA GLY A 140 0.95 -1.45 -4.47
C GLY A 140 2.07 -1.80 -3.49
N ALA A 141 2.13 -3.06 -3.07
CA ALA A 141 3.16 -3.57 -2.17
C ALA A 141 4.56 -3.50 -2.81
N ALA A 142 4.67 -3.73 -4.12
CA ALA A 142 5.93 -3.62 -4.85
C ALA A 142 6.40 -2.16 -4.96
N ILE A 143 5.48 -1.22 -5.22
CA ILE A 143 5.80 0.22 -5.22
C ILE A 143 6.28 0.65 -3.84
N GLN A 144 5.58 0.24 -2.78
CA GLN A 144 5.97 0.57 -1.41
C GLN A 144 7.41 0.14 -1.11
N PHE A 145 7.76 -1.10 -1.45
CA PHE A 145 9.13 -1.61 -1.28
C PHE A 145 10.15 -0.80 -2.10
N LEU A 146 9.86 -0.50 -3.37
CA LEU A 146 10.74 0.29 -4.23
C LEU A 146 10.96 1.71 -3.69
N GLU A 147 9.91 2.38 -3.22
CA GLU A 147 9.99 3.72 -2.64
C GLU A 147 10.76 3.74 -1.32
N PHE A 148 10.59 2.71 -0.49
CA PHE A 148 11.41 2.49 0.70
C PHE A 148 12.89 2.39 0.31
N CYS A 149 13.24 1.51 -0.64
CA CYS A 149 14.62 1.33 -1.07
C CYS A 149 15.21 2.58 -1.73
N ARG A 150 14.40 3.34 -2.48
CA ARG A 150 14.81 4.64 -3.04
C ARG A 150 15.17 5.63 -1.94
N SER A 151 14.41 5.65 -0.85
CA SER A 151 14.56 6.61 0.25
C SER A 151 15.64 6.24 1.26
N PHE A 152 15.79 4.95 1.56
CA PHE A 152 16.60 4.42 2.66
C PHE A 152 17.61 3.36 2.25
N GLY A 153 17.66 2.95 0.99
CA GLY A 153 18.51 1.87 0.49
C GLY A 153 19.97 2.02 0.88
N LYS A 154 20.53 3.23 0.77
CA LYS A 154 21.92 3.51 1.19
C LYS A 154 22.17 3.18 2.68
N ILE A 155 21.22 3.50 3.55
CA ILE A 155 21.34 3.27 5.00
C ILE A 155 21.18 1.79 5.32
N CYS A 156 20.30 1.11 4.60
CA CYS A 156 20.09 -0.34 4.67
C CYS A 156 21.19 -1.14 3.93
N LYS A 157 22.14 -0.50 3.25
CA LYS A 157 23.14 -1.14 2.39
C LYS A 157 22.53 -1.94 1.23
N ILE A 158 21.41 -1.46 0.69
CA ILE A 158 20.76 -1.97 -0.51
C ILE A 158 21.26 -1.16 -1.71
N GLY A 159 21.87 -1.83 -2.68
CA GLY A 159 22.47 -1.23 -3.86
C GLY A 159 21.45 -0.77 -4.90
N LYS A 160 21.87 0.06 -5.86
CA LYS A 160 21.04 0.48 -6.99
C LYS A 160 20.72 -0.73 -7.87
N GLY A 161 19.46 -0.90 -8.28
CA GLY A 161 19.03 -2.04 -9.09
C GLY A 161 18.76 -3.33 -8.29
N GLN A 162 19.27 -3.42 -7.05
CA GLN A 162 19.02 -4.55 -6.16
C GLN A 162 17.55 -4.73 -5.78
N PRO A 163 16.76 -3.65 -5.53
CA PRO A 163 15.32 -3.78 -5.25
C PRO A 163 14.54 -4.41 -6.41
N GLU A 164 14.81 -3.96 -7.64
CA GLU A 164 14.18 -4.47 -8.85
C GLU A 164 14.56 -5.93 -9.10
N GLU A 165 15.82 -6.30 -8.86
CA GLU A 165 16.28 -7.68 -8.93
C GLU A 165 15.64 -8.56 -7.86
N THR A 166 15.53 -8.05 -6.63
CA THR A 166 14.84 -8.73 -5.52
C THR A 166 13.40 -9.05 -5.91
N LEU A 167 12.65 -8.06 -6.42
CA LEU A 167 11.27 -8.26 -6.86
C LEU A 167 11.14 -9.27 -8.01
N ARG A 168 12.08 -9.28 -8.97
CA ARG A 168 12.12 -10.33 -10.01
C ARG A 168 12.30 -11.71 -9.39
N HIS A 169 13.23 -11.83 -8.44
CA HIS A 169 13.51 -13.11 -7.79
C HIS A 169 12.35 -13.61 -6.92
N LEU A 170 11.65 -12.71 -6.22
CA LEU A 170 10.48 -13.08 -5.42
C LEU A 170 9.30 -13.58 -6.26
N THR A 171 9.18 -13.10 -7.50
CA THR A 171 8.02 -13.39 -8.37
C THR A 171 8.26 -14.53 -9.35
N GLN A 172 9.52 -14.76 -9.77
CA GLN A 172 9.85 -15.71 -10.84
C GLN A 172 10.62 -16.94 -10.34
N HIS A 173 11.37 -16.83 -9.24
CA HIS A 173 12.27 -17.91 -8.82
C HIS A 173 11.66 -18.79 -7.74
N LYS A 174 11.83 -20.10 -7.91
CA LYS A 174 11.49 -21.08 -6.89
C LYS A 174 12.53 -21.16 -5.77
N GLU A 175 13.71 -20.57 -5.93
CA GLU A 175 14.80 -20.61 -4.94
C GLU A 175 15.07 -19.23 -4.36
N VAL A 176 15.51 -19.22 -3.10
CA VAL A 176 15.88 -17.99 -2.42
C VAL A 176 17.26 -17.58 -2.93
N SER A 177 17.29 -16.62 -3.84
CA SER A 177 18.55 -16.05 -4.35
C SER A 177 19.35 -15.36 -3.24
N SER A 178 20.66 -15.26 -3.43
CA SER A 178 21.54 -14.47 -2.56
C SER A 178 21.08 -13.02 -2.43
N VAL A 179 20.57 -12.43 -3.51
CA VAL A 179 20.07 -11.05 -3.55
C VAL A 179 18.89 -10.86 -2.58
N VAL A 180 17.96 -11.82 -2.55
CA VAL A 180 16.80 -11.81 -1.64
C VAL A 180 17.26 -11.96 -0.19
N ALA A 181 18.16 -12.91 0.08
CA ALA A 181 18.70 -13.10 1.43
C ALA A 181 19.44 -11.85 1.92
N ASP A 182 20.29 -11.26 1.07
CA ASP A 182 21.04 -10.04 1.38
C ASP A 182 20.10 -8.90 1.76
N VAL A 183 19.00 -8.67 1.02
CA VAL A 183 18.03 -7.62 1.38
C VAL A 183 17.37 -7.86 2.74
N HIS A 184 16.98 -9.10 3.07
CA HIS A 184 16.37 -9.39 4.38
C HIS A 184 17.38 -9.22 5.51
N ILE A 185 18.60 -9.77 5.37
CA ILE A 185 19.69 -9.62 6.34
C ILE A 185 20.05 -8.14 6.51
N ASN A 186 19.99 -7.38 5.42
CA ASN A 186 20.23 -5.95 5.43
C ASN A 186 19.26 -5.18 6.32
N LEU A 187 17.97 -5.47 6.17
CA LEU A 187 16.89 -4.86 6.95
C LEU A 187 16.98 -5.28 8.43
N LEU A 188 17.16 -6.58 8.71
CA LEU A 188 17.36 -7.09 10.08
C LEU A 188 18.52 -6.37 10.79
N SER A 189 19.63 -6.18 10.09
CA SER A 189 20.79 -5.49 10.64
C SER A 189 20.51 -4.03 11.04
N VAL A 190 19.58 -3.36 10.35
CA VAL A 190 19.12 -2.01 10.71
C VAL A 190 18.17 -2.06 11.90
N ILE A 191 17.22 -3.00 11.90
CA ILE A 191 16.25 -3.19 12.99
C ILE A 191 16.97 -3.49 14.33
N GLU A 192 18.01 -4.33 14.30
CA GLU A 192 18.78 -4.72 15.49
C GLU A 192 19.82 -3.66 15.94
N ASN A 193 19.76 -2.44 15.40
CA ASN A 193 20.65 -1.33 15.76
C ASN A 193 22.16 -1.66 15.66
N GLY A 194 22.54 -2.62 14.80
CA GLY A 194 23.95 -2.92 14.50
C GLY A 194 24.77 -3.49 15.66
N LYS A 195 24.16 -4.09 16.70
CA LYS A 195 24.89 -4.60 17.88
C LYS A 195 25.89 -5.75 17.62
N LEU A 196 25.95 -6.35 16.42
CA LEU A 196 26.95 -7.36 16.05
C LEU A 196 27.22 -7.42 14.53
N ASN A 197 28.38 -7.95 14.14
CA ASN A 197 28.79 -8.14 12.75
C ASN A 197 27.80 -9.00 11.97
N ARG A 198 27.33 -8.45 10.84
CA ARG A 198 26.26 -9.00 9.98
C ARG A 198 26.52 -10.45 9.52
N SER A 199 27.75 -10.74 9.14
CA SER A 199 28.12 -12.00 8.49
C SER A 199 28.22 -13.17 9.47
N ASP A 200 28.49 -12.89 10.73
CA ASP A 200 28.73 -13.90 11.77
C ASP A 200 27.40 -14.41 12.36
N LYS A 201 26.39 -13.52 12.42
CA LYS A 201 25.07 -13.84 13.00
C LYS A 201 24.11 -14.47 12.00
N TYR A 202 24.17 -14.05 10.73
CA TYR A 202 23.22 -14.45 9.70
C TYR A 202 23.93 -14.93 8.43
N PRO A 203 24.42 -16.19 8.40
CA PRO A 203 24.99 -16.77 7.19
C PRO A 203 23.92 -16.83 6.09
N ARG A 204 24.29 -16.43 4.86
CA ARG A 204 23.37 -16.38 3.70
C ARG A 204 22.64 -17.69 3.42
N HIS A 205 23.29 -18.81 3.69
CA HIS A 205 22.76 -20.16 3.46
C HIS A 205 22.12 -20.80 4.69
N GLY A 206 22.06 -20.08 5.82
CA GLY A 206 21.44 -20.57 7.05
C GLY A 206 20.00 -20.13 7.21
N ASP A 207 19.26 -20.85 8.05
CA ASP A 207 17.86 -20.55 8.37
C ASP A 207 17.68 -19.43 9.40
N GLU A 208 18.77 -19.03 10.08
CA GLU A 208 18.71 -18.15 11.25
C GLU A 208 18.11 -16.77 10.92
N TRP A 209 18.42 -16.21 9.75
CA TRP A 209 17.85 -14.92 9.36
C TRP A 209 16.36 -15.04 9.05
N ILE A 210 15.89 -16.13 8.44
CA ILE A 210 14.46 -16.36 8.17
C ILE A 210 13.70 -16.55 9.48
N ARG A 211 14.25 -17.35 10.40
CA ARG A 211 13.65 -17.58 11.72
C ARG A 211 13.52 -16.27 12.49
N LYS A 212 14.56 -15.42 12.42
CA LYS A 212 14.53 -14.07 13.01
C LYS A 212 13.50 -13.16 12.36
N VAL A 213 13.35 -13.19 11.03
CA VAL A 213 12.28 -12.48 10.32
C VAL A 213 10.90 -12.93 10.84
N GLY A 214 10.72 -14.23 11.08
CA GLY A 214 9.51 -14.78 11.71
C GLY A 214 9.22 -14.18 13.08
N GLU A 215 10.24 -14.02 13.94
CA GLU A 215 10.08 -13.38 15.25
C GLU A 215 9.54 -11.95 15.14
N TYR A 216 10.06 -11.14 14.20
CA TYR A 216 9.57 -9.77 13.99
C TYR A 216 8.14 -9.74 13.45
N ILE A 217 7.82 -10.60 12.48
CA ILE A 217 6.46 -10.70 11.94
C ILE A 217 5.47 -11.14 13.01
N SER A 218 5.86 -12.04 13.91
CA SER A 218 5.01 -12.45 15.04
C SER A 218 4.69 -11.30 16.00
N LEU A 219 5.54 -10.28 16.08
CA LEU A 219 5.30 -9.09 16.92
C LEU A 219 4.34 -8.12 16.21
N THR A 220 4.39 -8.04 14.89
CA THR A 220 3.56 -7.15 14.08
C THR A 220 2.17 -7.73 13.76
N PHE A 221 2.02 -9.06 13.70
CA PHE A 221 0.76 -9.75 13.38
C PHE A 221 0.16 -10.47 14.60
N HIS A 222 -1.12 -10.22 14.90
CA HIS A 222 -1.82 -10.77 16.07
C HIS A 222 -2.37 -12.21 15.92
N ALA A 223 -1.91 -13.00 14.95
CA ALA A 223 -2.39 -14.38 14.76
C ALA A 223 -1.30 -15.32 14.21
N GLU A 224 -1.44 -16.63 14.44
CA GLU A 224 -0.65 -17.69 13.80
C GLU A 224 -0.95 -17.73 12.28
N ASP A 225 -0.39 -16.77 11.56
CA ASP A 225 -0.53 -16.68 10.12
C ASP A 225 0.24 -17.83 9.43
N PHE A 226 -0.27 -18.28 8.28
CA PHE A 226 0.40 -19.27 7.43
C PHE A 226 1.83 -18.83 7.10
N THR A 227 2.02 -17.53 6.87
CA THR A 227 3.34 -16.94 6.62
C THR A 227 4.31 -17.20 7.75
N LEU A 228 3.90 -16.98 8.99
CA LEU A 228 4.72 -17.20 10.18
C LEU A 228 5.11 -18.68 10.33
N ARG A 229 4.16 -19.60 10.10
CA ARG A 229 4.45 -21.04 10.12
C ARG A 229 5.51 -21.45 9.08
N CYS A 230 5.45 -20.87 7.89
CA CYS A 230 6.46 -21.09 6.85
C CYS A 230 7.82 -20.51 7.24
N LEU A 231 7.87 -19.31 7.84
CA LEU A 231 9.13 -18.72 8.30
C LEU A 231 9.79 -19.55 9.41
N ASN A 232 9.01 -20.16 10.31
CA ASN A 232 9.55 -21.03 11.35
C ASN A 232 10.20 -22.31 10.81
N GLN A 233 9.94 -22.67 9.55
CA GLN A 233 10.60 -23.79 8.85
C GLN A 233 11.87 -23.36 8.09
N GLY A 234 12.35 -22.14 8.31
CA GLY A 234 13.57 -21.63 7.69
C GLY A 234 13.41 -21.32 6.20
N VAL A 235 14.53 -21.32 5.48
CA VAL A 235 14.59 -21.04 4.03
C VAL A 235 13.69 -21.99 3.24
N SER A 236 13.57 -23.25 3.70
CA SER A 236 12.70 -24.26 3.09
C SER A 236 11.22 -23.85 3.12
N GLY A 237 10.74 -23.33 4.26
CA GLY A 237 9.37 -22.86 4.38
C GLY A 237 9.15 -21.52 3.68
N TYR A 238 10.13 -20.60 3.73
CA TYR A 238 10.08 -19.37 2.93
C TYR A 238 9.95 -19.67 1.42
N ARG A 239 10.61 -20.73 0.93
CA ARG A 239 10.48 -21.22 -0.45
C ARG A 239 9.02 -21.47 -0.85
N SER A 240 8.24 -22.03 0.07
CA SER A 240 6.85 -22.43 -0.13
C SER A 240 5.86 -21.25 -0.19
N LEU A 241 6.27 -20.06 0.27
CA LEU A 241 5.44 -18.86 0.20
C LEU A 241 5.18 -18.44 -1.25
N ASN A 242 3.95 -18.01 -1.51
CA ASN A 242 3.61 -17.36 -2.78
C ASN A 242 4.26 -15.96 -2.86
N PRO A 243 4.36 -15.36 -4.05
CA PRO A 243 4.99 -14.05 -4.23
C PRO A 243 4.37 -12.94 -3.36
N SER A 244 3.05 -12.94 -3.20
CA SER A 244 2.34 -11.95 -2.37
C SER A 244 2.78 -12.02 -0.91
N CYS A 245 2.82 -13.22 -0.31
CA CYS A 245 3.30 -13.42 1.06
C CYS A 245 4.78 -13.07 1.21
N LYS A 246 5.63 -13.40 0.22
CA LYS A 246 7.05 -13.00 0.25
C LYS A 246 7.23 -11.48 0.23
N LEU A 247 6.39 -10.78 -0.51
CA LEU A 247 6.40 -9.32 -0.59
C LEU A 247 5.81 -8.67 0.67
N GLU A 248 4.81 -9.28 1.28
CA GLU A 248 4.27 -8.89 2.58
C GLU A 248 5.34 -8.98 3.68
N VAL A 249 6.06 -10.11 3.75
CA VAL A 249 7.21 -10.29 4.65
C VAL A 249 8.22 -9.16 4.48
N LEU A 250 8.55 -8.82 3.23
CA LEU A 250 9.52 -7.79 2.91
C LEU A 250 9.06 -6.39 3.35
N ASN A 251 7.80 -6.03 3.09
CA ASN A 251 7.24 -4.76 3.51
C ASN A 251 7.12 -4.66 5.04
N CYS A 252 6.78 -5.75 5.72
CA CYS A 252 6.79 -5.80 7.19
C CYS A 252 8.18 -5.46 7.74
N LEU A 253 9.24 -6.02 7.15
CA LEU A 253 10.61 -5.68 7.55
C LEU A 253 10.99 -4.24 7.21
N CYS A 254 10.50 -3.68 6.11
CA CYS A 254 10.67 -2.26 5.81
C CYS A 254 10.00 -1.38 6.86
N ASP A 255 8.77 -1.70 7.25
CA ASP A 255 8.02 -0.96 8.27
C ASP A 255 8.70 -1.05 9.64
N GLU A 256 9.18 -2.24 10.03
CA GLU A 256 9.96 -2.38 11.27
C GLU A 256 11.32 -1.66 11.19
N ALA A 257 11.96 -1.65 10.02
CA ALA A 257 13.18 -0.87 9.83
C ALA A 257 12.91 0.65 9.98
N LEU A 258 11.75 1.16 9.55
CA LEU A 258 11.36 2.57 9.76
C LEU A 258 11.18 2.89 11.25
N SER A 259 10.75 1.92 12.06
CA SER A 259 10.64 2.04 13.52
C SER A 259 12.01 2.04 14.22
N SER A 260 13.09 1.63 13.54
CA SER A 260 14.44 1.64 14.11
C SER A 260 14.92 3.06 14.44
N GLU A 261 15.68 3.20 15.52
CA GLU A 261 16.26 4.48 15.94
C GLU A 261 17.08 5.12 14.81
N LYS A 262 17.88 4.30 14.13
CA LYS A 262 18.73 4.73 13.02
C LYS A 262 17.93 5.38 11.88
N LEU A 263 16.79 4.82 11.49
CA LEU A 263 15.96 5.42 10.44
C LEU A 263 15.12 6.58 10.96
N ARG A 264 14.60 6.52 12.19
CA ARG A 264 13.89 7.66 12.81
C ARG A 264 14.76 8.91 12.87
N THR A 265 15.98 8.81 13.39
CA THR A 265 16.93 9.93 13.41
C THR A 265 17.28 10.41 11.99
N CYS A 266 17.34 9.52 11.01
CA CYS A 266 17.54 9.93 9.62
C CYS A 266 16.35 10.72 9.07
N ILE A 267 15.12 10.32 9.39
CA ILE A 267 13.90 11.00 8.95
C ILE A 267 13.88 12.40 9.57
N ASP A 268 14.07 12.52 10.88
CA ASP A 268 14.10 13.80 11.59
C ASP A 268 15.16 14.76 11.01
N ASN A 269 16.36 14.24 10.71
CA ASN A 269 17.43 15.03 10.11
C ASN A 269 17.09 15.46 8.67
N LYS A 270 16.44 14.62 7.87
CA LYS A 270 15.99 14.99 6.52
C LYS A 270 14.91 16.07 6.59
N ASP A 271 13.97 15.96 7.52
CA ASP A 271 12.89 16.92 7.70
C ASP A 271 13.42 18.28 8.13
N ARG A 272 14.33 18.32 9.12
CA ARG A 272 15.03 19.56 9.51
C ARG A 272 15.75 20.21 8.34
N LYS A 273 16.48 19.42 7.55
CA LYS A 273 17.17 19.91 6.34
C LYS A 273 16.20 20.45 5.29
N CYS A 274 15.05 19.80 5.12
CA CYS A 274 14.01 20.24 4.20
C CYS A 274 13.42 21.59 4.62
N VAL A 275 13.04 21.71 5.90
CA VAL A 275 12.50 22.95 6.48
C VAL A 275 13.49 24.09 6.33
N ALA A 276 14.74 23.91 6.78
CA ALA A 276 15.78 24.93 6.65
C ALA A 276 16.03 25.32 5.18
N THR A 277 16.01 24.35 4.25
CA THR A 277 16.12 24.63 2.81
C THR A 277 14.94 25.45 2.28
N GLN A 278 13.72 25.20 2.76
CA GLN A 278 12.54 25.96 2.37
C GLN A 278 12.60 27.39 2.93
N GLU A 279 13.01 27.57 4.17
CA GLU A 279 13.20 28.87 4.81
C GLU A 279 14.25 29.70 4.09
N ILE A 280 15.42 29.12 3.77
CA ILE A 280 16.47 29.78 3.00
C ILE A 280 15.93 30.25 1.64
N LYS A 281 15.15 29.41 0.94
CA LYS A 281 14.54 29.77 -0.35
C LYS A 281 13.52 30.89 -0.22
N ALA A 282 12.67 30.85 0.81
CA ALA A 282 11.66 31.88 1.07
C ALA A 282 12.31 33.23 1.42
N ALA A 283 13.26 33.22 2.35
CA ALA A 283 14.02 34.40 2.75
C ALA A 283 14.80 35.00 1.56
N THR A 284 15.44 34.16 0.74
CA THR A 284 16.14 34.63 -0.47
C THR A 284 15.20 35.26 -1.49
N ARG A 285 13.96 34.74 -1.65
CA ARG A 285 12.95 35.35 -2.53
C ARG A 285 12.48 36.70 -1.98
N LYS A 286 12.15 36.77 -0.67
CA LYS A 286 11.75 38.01 0.00
C LYS A 286 12.83 39.08 -0.11
N GLN A 287 14.09 38.72 0.13
CA GLN A 287 15.24 39.63 0.01
C GLN A 287 15.39 40.18 -1.41
N LYS A 288 15.25 39.33 -2.44
CA LYS A 288 15.32 39.77 -3.85
C LYS A 288 14.17 40.70 -4.23
N GLU A 289 12.97 40.43 -3.75
CA GLU A 289 11.79 41.26 -4.02
C GLU A 289 11.91 42.64 -3.37
N LEU A 290 12.30 42.68 -2.09
CA LEU A 290 12.49 43.93 -1.36
C LEU A 290 13.62 44.78 -1.96
N LYS A 291 14.74 44.16 -2.39
CA LYS A 291 15.82 44.88 -3.08
C LYS A 291 15.33 45.52 -4.38
N ARG A 292 14.51 44.82 -5.17
CA ARG A 292 13.91 45.40 -6.38
C ARG A 292 12.97 46.57 -6.06
N ARG A 293 12.12 46.43 -5.04
CA ARG A 293 11.21 47.50 -4.60
C ARG A 293 11.99 48.73 -4.13
N TYR A 294 13.11 48.53 -3.42
CA TYR A 294 14.02 49.60 -3.01
C TYR A 294 14.68 50.29 -4.22
N ASP A 295 15.20 49.50 -5.16
CA ASP A 295 15.85 50.02 -6.38
C ASP A 295 14.87 50.81 -7.26
N ASP A 296 13.62 50.37 -7.37
CA ASP A 296 12.60 51.08 -8.17
C ASP A 296 12.09 52.34 -7.45
N MET A 297 11.97 52.31 -6.12
CA MET A 297 11.66 53.49 -5.32
C MET A 297 12.74 54.56 -5.45
N THR A 298 14.02 54.19 -5.30
CA THR A 298 15.15 55.13 -5.41
C THR A 298 15.29 55.77 -6.80
N LYS A 299 14.96 55.04 -7.87
CA LYS A 299 14.88 55.63 -9.23
C LYS A 299 13.78 56.70 -9.36
N THR A 300 12.67 56.53 -8.64
CA THR A 300 11.50 57.44 -8.72
C THR A 300 11.75 58.75 -7.94
N ILE A 301 12.59 58.72 -6.91
CA ILE A 301 12.93 59.87 -6.03
C ILE A 301 13.72 60.97 -6.75
N GLN A 302 14.39 60.69 -7.86
CA GLN A 302 15.02 61.74 -8.70
C GLN A 302 14.02 62.80 -9.22
N GLY A 303 12.70 62.59 -9.05
CA GLY A 303 11.62 63.54 -9.40
C GLY A 303 11.15 64.51 -8.30
N GLY A 304 11.65 64.42 -7.07
CA GLY A 304 11.40 65.41 -5.99
C GLY A 304 10.11 65.22 -5.19
N ASP A 305 10.16 64.45 -4.09
CA ASP A 305 9.19 64.49 -2.99
C ASP A 305 9.81 63.93 -1.69
N THR A 306 9.56 64.61 -0.57
CA THR A 306 10.19 64.39 0.77
C THR A 306 9.54 63.31 1.64
N ALA A 307 8.55 62.56 1.13
CA ALA A 307 7.86 61.50 1.88
C ALA A 307 8.57 60.12 1.88
N ASN A 308 9.74 59.99 1.23
CA ASN A 308 10.34 58.70 0.88
C ASN A 308 11.29 58.06 1.91
N ASN A 309 11.72 58.78 2.94
CA ASN A 309 12.81 58.28 3.80
C ASN A 309 12.33 57.19 4.77
N GLU A 310 11.08 57.25 5.22
CA GLU A 310 10.52 56.28 6.18
C GLU A 310 10.18 54.93 5.49
N GLU A 311 9.57 54.95 4.31
CA GLU A 311 9.29 53.73 3.54
C GLU A 311 10.59 53.06 3.04
N ALA A 312 11.60 53.85 2.65
CA ALA A 312 12.91 53.33 2.27
C ALA A 312 13.63 52.66 3.47
N ASN A 313 13.56 53.26 4.65
CA ASN A 313 14.13 52.69 5.88
C ASN A 313 13.39 51.42 6.32
N ASP A 314 12.06 51.36 6.18
CA ASP A 314 11.27 50.16 6.44
C ASP A 314 11.68 49.01 5.50
N ILE A 315 11.82 49.26 4.19
CA ILE A 315 12.26 48.24 3.23
C ILE A 315 13.67 47.73 3.58
N LEU A 316 14.61 48.63 3.94
CA LEU A 316 15.95 48.23 4.38
C LEU A 316 15.91 47.38 5.66
N SER A 317 15.04 47.71 6.61
CA SER A 317 14.81 46.90 7.82
C SER A 317 14.33 45.49 7.45
N GLN A 318 13.32 45.39 6.58
CA GLN A 318 12.80 44.10 6.14
C GLN A 318 13.81 43.26 5.34
N ILE A 319 14.73 43.91 4.59
CA ILE A 319 15.84 43.22 3.90
C ILE A 319 16.78 42.59 4.93
N LYS A 320 17.12 43.34 5.98
CA LYS A 320 17.99 42.86 7.06
C LYS A 320 17.36 41.70 7.82
N GLU A 321 16.08 41.81 8.17
CA GLU A 321 15.33 40.71 8.80
C GLU A 321 15.33 39.44 7.93
N ALA A 322 15.12 39.58 6.61
CA ALA A 322 15.17 38.44 5.70
C ALA A 322 16.58 37.81 5.62
N GLU A 323 17.64 38.62 5.75
CA GLU A 323 19.04 38.15 5.82
C GLU A 323 19.28 37.36 7.12
N GLU A 324 18.81 37.87 8.26
CA GLU A 324 18.93 37.21 9.56
C GLU A 324 18.18 35.87 9.59
N VAL A 325 16.96 35.80 9.06
CA VAL A 325 16.20 34.54 8.94
C VAL A 325 16.94 33.53 8.08
N LYS A 326 17.49 33.97 6.95
CA LYS A 326 18.28 33.10 6.05
C LYS A 326 19.52 32.57 6.77
N GLN A 327 20.22 33.40 7.52
CA GLN A 327 21.44 33.02 8.23
C GLN A 327 21.15 32.10 9.41
N ALA A 328 20.08 32.34 10.16
CA ALA A 328 19.60 31.44 11.20
C ALA A 328 19.27 30.04 10.65
N ALA A 329 18.56 29.96 9.51
CA ALA A 329 18.25 28.70 8.85
C ALA A 329 19.50 27.98 8.31
N GLN A 330 20.51 28.73 7.84
CA GLN A 330 21.80 28.16 7.43
C GLN A 330 22.60 27.59 8.60
N ASN A 331 22.56 28.23 9.76
CA ASN A 331 23.24 27.74 10.97
C ASN A 331 22.59 26.48 11.57
N GLY A 332 21.35 26.17 11.19
CA GLY A 332 20.62 24.97 11.63
C GLY A 332 20.79 23.72 10.75
N LEU A 333 21.59 23.79 9.67
CA LEU A 333 21.82 22.71 8.68
C LEU A 333 23.06 21.85 8.97
#